data_AF-A0AA39D6J1-F1
#
_entry.id   AF-A0AA39D6J1-F1
#
_cell.length_a   1.000
_cell.length_b   1.000
_cell.length_c   1.000
_cell.angle_alpha   90.00
_cell.angle_beta   90.00
_cell.angle_gamma   90.00
#
_symmetry.space_group_name_H-M   'P 1'
#
loop_
_entity.id
_entity.type
_entity.pdbx_description
1 polymer ?
#
loop_
_entity_poly.entity_id
_entity_poly.type
_entity_poly.pdbx_seq_one_letter_code
_entity_poly.pdbx_strand_id
1 'polypeptide(L)'
;MLIFGAIQIVTSQIPDFHNIEWLSVVAAVMSFCYSFIGLGLGLAKTIGDGKIKGSIEGISSSTAAEKVWLISQALGDIAFAYPYSLISIEIQDTLKSPPPETETMKKASTLAITVTTLFYLFCGGFGYAAFGDDTPGNLLTGFGFYEPYWLVDFANACVVAHLVGGYQIYSQPLFGMVDRWSAQKFPNSGFVNNDYVFKLPLLPAFRVNLFRLCFRTAYVGTTTGIAMIFPYFNQVLGVIGAMNFWPLAIYFPVEMYFVQRKIGVWTRMWLLLQIFSFVCLVVTVFAFVGSVEGLITARLS
;
A
#
# COMPACT_ATOMS: atom_id res chain seq x y z
N MET A 1 -12.78 12.22 -2.33
CA MET A 1 -11.77 12.46 -1.28
C MET A 1 -12.36 12.94 0.04
N LEU A 2 -13.15 14.01 0.09
CA LEU A 2 -13.71 14.51 1.36
C LEU A 2 -14.58 13.48 2.12
N ILE A 3 -15.45 12.75 1.42
CA ILE A 3 -16.27 11.68 2.02
C ILE A 3 -15.38 10.56 2.56
N PHE A 4 -14.36 10.15 1.80
CA PHE A 4 -13.38 9.16 2.26
C PHE A 4 -12.66 9.64 3.52
N GLY A 5 -12.17 10.89 3.54
CA GLY A 5 -11.57 11.49 4.73
C GLY A 5 -12.51 11.54 5.93
N ALA A 6 -13.79 11.86 5.73
CA ALA A 6 -14.79 11.84 6.80
C ALA A 6 -14.99 10.43 7.39
N ILE A 7 -15.07 9.40 6.53
CA ILE A 7 -15.11 8.00 6.97
C ILE A 7 -13.84 7.66 7.77
N GLN A 8 -12.67 8.07 7.29
CA GLN A 8 -11.40 7.83 7.98
C GLN A 8 -11.32 8.52 9.33
N ILE A 9 -11.86 9.74 9.50
CA ILE A 9 -11.91 10.40 10.81
C ILE A 9 -12.66 9.52 11.81
N VAL A 10 -13.78 8.93 11.39
CA VAL A 10 -14.60 8.06 12.25
C VAL A 10 -13.89 6.73 12.53
N THR A 11 -13.43 6.03 11.49
CA THR A 11 -12.78 4.71 11.65
C THR A 11 -11.43 4.81 12.36
N SER A 12 -10.70 5.92 12.22
CA SER A 12 -9.48 6.17 12.99
C SER A 12 -9.72 6.32 14.48
N GLN A 13 -10.96 6.49 14.97
CA GLN A 13 -11.21 6.49 16.41
C GLN A 13 -11.20 5.07 17.03
N ILE A 14 -11.13 4.01 16.21
CA ILE A 14 -10.97 2.64 16.71
C ILE A 14 -9.61 2.53 17.43
N PRO A 15 -9.57 1.97 18.65
CA PRO A 15 -8.44 2.16 19.56
C PRO A 15 -7.14 1.49 19.11
N ASP A 16 -7.19 0.28 18.57
CA ASP A 16 -5.99 -0.52 18.26
C ASP A 16 -6.17 -1.48 17.05
N PHE A 17 -5.06 -2.11 16.66
CA PHE A 17 -4.97 -3.03 15.52
C PHE A 17 -5.84 -4.30 15.68
N HIS A 18 -6.07 -4.76 16.91
CA HIS A 18 -6.91 -5.94 17.16
C HIS A 18 -8.39 -5.62 16.92
N ASN A 19 -8.84 -4.44 17.33
CA ASN A 19 -10.22 -4.00 17.14
C ASN A 19 -10.59 -3.71 15.67
N ILE A 20 -9.61 -3.58 14.77
CA ILE A 20 -9.85 -3.46 13.31
C ILE A 20 -9.77 -4.79 12.55
N GLU A 21 -9.66 -5.93 13.24
CA GLU A 21 -9.55 -7.25 12.58
C GLU A 21 -10.69 -7.49 11.58
N TRP A 22 -11.94 -7.22 11.98
CA TRP A 22 -13.11 -7.35 11.12
C TRP A 22 -13.02 -6.47 9.87
N LEU A 23 -12.47 -5.26 10.02
CA LEU A 23 -12.29 -4.31 8.93
C LEU A 23 -11.20 -4.80 7.96
N SER A 24 -10.15 -5.43 8.48
CA SER A 24 -9.11 -6.09 7.68
C SER A 24 -9.68 -7.25 6.85
N VAL A 25 -10.55 -8.09 7.44
CA VAL A 25 -11.24 -9.18 6.71
C VAL A 25 -12.11 -8.62 5.59
N VAL A 26 -12.93 -7.60 5.87
CA VAL A 26 -13.74 -6.94 4.85
C VAL A 26 -12.86 -6.37 3.74
N ALA A 27 -11.78 -5.67 4.09
CA ALA A 27 -10.86 -5.08 3.13
C ALA A 27 -10.20 -6.13 2.22
N ALA A 28 -9.79 -7.28 2.78
CA ALA A 28 -9.26 -8.40 2.02
C ALA A 28 -10.30 -8.98 1.05
N VAL A 29 -11.53 -9.23 1.49
CA VAL A 29 -12.61 -9.73 0.61
C VAL A 29 -12.87 -8.74 -0.53
N MET A 30 -12.99 -7.45 -0.22
CA MET A 30 -13.18 -6.41 -1.23
C MET A 30 -12.02 -6.34 -2.23
N SER A 31 -10.78 -6.55 -1.76
CA SER A 31 -9.57 -6.63 -2.59
C SER A 31 -9.65 -7.74 -3.64
N PHE A 32 -10.01 -8.96 -3.21
CA PHE A 32 -10.24 -10.07 -4.13
C PHE A 32 -11.39 -9.75 -5.10
N CYS A 33 -12.51 -9.20 -4.60
CA CYS A 33 -13.67 -8.90 -5.43
C CYS A 33 -13.34 -7.98 -6.61
N TYR A 34 -12.75 -6.79 -6.36
CA TYR A 34 -12.45 -5.89 -7.48
C TYR A 34 -11.33 -6.42 -8.37
N SER A 35 -10.37 -7.18 -7.81
CA SER A 35 -9.26 -7.74 -8.60
C SER A 35 -9.75 -8.82 -9.56
N PHE A 36 -10.65 -9.70 -9.11
CA PHE A 36 -11.31 -10.68 -9.98
C PHE A 36 -12.17 -10.01 -11.06
N ILE A 37 -12.91 -8.95 -10.71
CA ILE A 37 -13.69 -8.19 -11.69
C ILE A 37 -12.76 -7.56 -12.74
N GLY A 38 -11.70 -6.86 -12.32
CA GLY A 38 -10.75 -6.24 -13.24
C GLY A 38 -10.06 -7.25 -14.15
N LEU A 39 -9.64 -8.39 -13.60
CA LEU A 39 -9.08 -9.50 -14.37
C LEU A 39 -10.09 -10.06 -15.37
N GLY A 40 -11.32 -10.32 -14.93
CA GLY A 40 -12.39 -10.85 -15.77
C GLY A 40 -12.74 -9.92 -16.93
N LEU A 41 -12.83 -8.61 -16.66
CA LEU A 41 -13.06 -7.58 -17.68
C LEU A 41 -11.91 -7.48 -18.68
N GLY A 42 -10.66 -7.51 -18.20
CA GLY A 42 -9.46 -7.55 -19.06
C GLY A 42 -9.43 -8.77 -19.98
N LEU A 43 -9.70 -9.94 -19.42
CA LEU A 43 -9.79 -11.19 -20.18
C LEU A 43 -10.93 -11.15 -21.21
N ALA A 44 -12.14 -10.77 -20.78
CA ALA A 44 -13.32 -10.71 -21.64
C ALA A 44 -13.13 -9.73 -22.81
N LYS A 45 -12.51 -8.57 -22.55
CA LYS A 45 -12.18 -7.60 -23.59
C LYS A 45 -11.12 -8.12 -24.57
N THR A 46 -10.07 -8.76 -24.06
CA THR A 46 -9.03 -9.35 -24.92
C THR A 46 -9.62 -10.42 -25.85
N ILE A 47 -10.52 -11.28 -25.31
CA ILE A 47 -11.21 -12.30 -26.11
C ILE A 47 -12.18 -11.66 -27.11
N GLY A 48 -12.99 -10.69 -26.67
CA GLY A 48 -13.99 -10.02 -27.50
C GLY A 48 -13.39 -9.22 -28.65
N ASP A 49 -12.24 -8.58 -28.44
CA ASP A 49 -11.51 -7.86 -29.48
C ASP A 49 -10.81 -8.83 -30.47
N GLY A 50 -10.65 -10.11 -30.11
CA GLY A 50 -10.01 -11.14 -30.92
C GLY A 50 -8.51 -10.90 -31.18
N LYS A 51 -7.89 -9.95 -30.47
CA LYS A 51 -6.49 -9.55 -30.63
C LYS A 51 -5.88 -9.14 -29.29
N ILE A 52 -4.59 -9.42 -29.14
CA ILE A 52 -3.78 -8.89 -28.04
C ILE A 52 -3.22 -7.55 -28.51
N LYS A 53 -3.56 -6.46 -27.81
CA LYS A 53 -3.07 -5.11 -28.15
C LYS A 53 -1.68 -4.81 -27.59
N GLY A 54 -1.32 -5.45 -26.48
CA GLY A 54 0.00 -5.31 -25.88
C GLY A 54 1.13 -5.92 -26.72
N SER A 55 2.30 -5.29 -26.65
CA SER A 55 3.55 -5.75 -27.27
C SER A 55 4.60 -6.18 -26.23
N ILE A 56 5.47 -7.13 -26.58
CA ILE A 56 6.62 -7.56 -25.76
C ILE A 56 7.60 -6.40 -25.50
N GLU A 57 7.62 -5.41 -26.39
CA GLU A 57 8.47 -4.22 -26.25
C GLU A 57 7.96 -3.24 -25.17
N GLY A 58 6.81 -3.52 -24.56
CA GLY A 58 6.13 -2.60 -23.65
C GLY A 58 5.46 -1.45 -24.41
N ILE A 59 5.03 -0.43 -23.64
CA ILE A 59 4.33 0.74 -24.17
C ILE A 59 5.24 1.49 -25.16
N SER A 60 4.66 1.93 -26.28
CA SER A 60 5.36 2.76 -27.27
C SER A 60 5.59 4.17 -26.72
N SER A 61 6.71 4.79 -27.10
CA SER A 61 7.09 6.13 -26.66
C SER A 61 7.77 6.88 -27.79
N SER A 62 7.63 8.20 -27.79
CA SER A 62 8.13 9.08 -28.83
C SER A 62 9.66 9.12 -28.89
N THR A 63 10.33 8.90 -27.75
CA THR A 63 11.80 8.95 -27.63
C THR A 63 12.33 7.86 -26.70
N ALA A 64 13.58 7.45 -26.91
CA ALA A 64 14.24 6.50 -26.02
C ALA A 64 14.35 7.00 -24.57
N ALA A 65 14.51 8.33 -24.38
CA ALA A 65 14.60 8.93 -23.06
C ALA A 65 13.29 8.83 -22.28
N GLU A 66 12.17 9.18 -22.92
CA GLU A 66 10.83 9.04 -22.34
C GLU A 66 10.53 7.57 -21.97
N LYS A 67 10.90 6.62 -22.84
CA LYS A 67 10.77 5.19 -22.53
C LYS A 67 11.56 4.77 -21.28
N VAL A 68 12.76 5.30 -21.10
CA VAL A 68 13.58 5.04 -19.90
C VAL A 68 12.92 5.60 -18.65
N TRP A 69 12.31 6.78 -18.71
CA TRP A 69 11.57 7.36 -17.58
C TRP A 69 10.34 6.55 -17.20
N LEU A 70 9.57 6.08 -18.18
CA LEU A 70 8.42 5.20 -17.94
C LEU A 70 8.84 3.88 -17.30
N ILE A 71 9.93 3.25 -17.77
CA ILE A 71 10.48 2.03 -17.16
C ILE A 71 10.93 2.30 -15.73
N SER A 72 11.58 3.44 -15.49
CA SER A 72 12.03 3.84 -14.17
C SER A 72 10.88 4.03 -13.19
N GLN A 73 9.82 4.75 -13.59
CA GLN A 73 8.62 4.92 -12.78
C GLN A 73 7.93 3.57 -12.51
N ALA A 74 7.83 2.70 -13.52
CA ALA A 74 7.22 1.37 -13.35
C ALA A 74 7.97 0.50 -12.33
N LEU A 75 9.30 0.62 -12.23
CA LEU A 75 10.06 -0.06 -11.16
C LEU A 75 9.68 0.45 -9.77
N GLY A 76 9.44 1.76 -9.64
CA GLY A 76 8.92 2.36 -8.41
C GLY A 76 7.53 1.84 -8.05
N ASP A 77 6.63 1.75 -9.03
CA ASP A 77 5.27 1.21 -8.85
C ASP A 77 5.30 -0.26 -8.42
N ILE A 78 6.17 -1.08 -9.04
CA ILE A 78 6.38 -2.48 -8.64
C ILE A 78 6.94 -2.55 -7.22
N ALA A 79 7.89 -1.70 -6.86
CA ALA A 79 8.45 -1.65 -5.51
C ALA A 79 7.39 -1.26 -4.47
N PHE A 80 6.50 -0.31 -4.80
CA PHE A 80 5.37 0.06 -3.97
C PHE A 80 4.38 -1.10 -3.78
N ALA A 81 4.19 -1.94 -4.80
CA ALA A 81 3.20 -3.01 -4.81
C ALA A 81 3.45 -4.11 -3.75
N TYR A 82 4.66 -4.17 -3.17
CA TYR A 82 5.03 -5.10 -2.09
C TYR A 82 5.40 -4.37 -0.77
N PRO A 83 4.49 -3.57 -0.17
CA PRO A 83 4.80 -2.73 0.98
C PRO A 83 4.71 -3.46 2.33
N TYR A 84 4.65 -4.80 2.32
CA TYR A 84 4.30 -5.59 3.51
C TYR A 84 5.36 -5.50 4.62
N SER A 85 6.63 -5.22 4.27
CA SER A 85 7.72 -5.08 5.23
C SER A 85 7.44 -4.03 6.30
N LEU A 86 6.71 -2.96 5.94
CA LEU A 86 6.37 -1.81 6.79
C LEU A 86 5.53 -2.17 8.03
N ILE A 87 4.73 -3.23 7.93
CA ILE A 87 3.77 -3.64 8.98
C ILE A 87 4.00 -5.09 9.42
N SER A 88 5.06 -5.72 8.90
CA SER A 88 5.30 -7.15 9.08
C SER A 88 5.61 -7.53 10.53
N ILE A 89 6.20 -6.62 11.30
CA ILE A 89 6.55 -6.83 12.71
C ILE A 89 5.29 -6.68 13.56
N GLU A 90 4.48 -5.66 13.29
CA GLU A 90 3.21 -5.41 13.97
C GLU A 90 2.22 -6.56 13.74
N ILE A 91 2.13 -7.08 12.51
CA ILE A 91 1.32 -8.27 12.22
C ILE A 91 1.83 -9.48 13.01
N GLN A 92 3.15 -9.70 13.04
CA GLN A 92 3.73 -10.82 13.79
C GLN A 92 3.44 -10.76 15.28
N ASP A 93 3.46 -9.57 15.88
CA ASP A 93 3.16 -9.34 17.29
C ASP A 93 1.71 -9.69 17.67
N THR A 94 0.79 -9.76 16.69
CA THR A 94 -0.59 -10.20 16.93
C THR A 94 -0.78 -11.72 16.95
N LEU A 95 0.21 -12.50 16.50
CA LEU A 95 0.09 -13.94 16.38
C LEU A 95 0.21 -14.62 17.75
N LYS A 96 -0.68 -15.57 18.03
CA LYS A 96 -0.65 -16.38 19.25
C LYS A 96 0.23 -17.61 19.04
N SER A 97 1.08 -17.90 20.01
CA SER A 97 1.76 -19.20 20.15
C SER A 97 0.93 -20.18 21.00
N PRO A 98 0.95 -21.50 20.73
CA PRO A 98 1.67 -22.22 19.66
C PRO A 98 0.88 -22.36 18.33
N PRO A 99 1.54 -22.60 17.16
CA PRO A 99 2.99 -22.76 16.93
C PRO A 99 3.77 -21.43 16.97
N PRO A 100 5.12 -21.44 16.93
CA PRO A 100 5.91 -20.20 16.95
C PRO A 100 5.45 -19.21 15.88
N GLU A 101 5.40 -17.92 16.24
CA GLU A 101 4.86 -16.85 15.38
C GLU A 101 5.58 -16.80 14.03
N THR A 102 6.89 -17.09 14.02
CA THR A 102 7.71 -17.17 12.81
C THR A 102 7.23 -18.23 11.82
N GLU A 103 6.76 -19.39 12.29
CA GLU A 103 6.27 -20.45 11.40
C GLU A 103 4.97 -20.05 10.73
N THR A 104 4.03 -19.53 11.52
CA THR A 104 2.74 -19.01 11.04
C THR A 104 2.96 -17.87 10.07
N MET A 105 3.80 -16.90 10.43
CA MET A 105 4.09 -15.74 9.57
C MET A 105 4.78 -16.14 8.28
N LYS A 106 5.71 -17.10 8.29
CA LYS A 106 6.39 -17.55 7.08
C LYS A 106 5.39 -18.19 6.10
N LYS A 107 4.48 -19.03 6.59
CA LYS A 107 3.42 -19.64 5.76
C LYS A 107 2.49 -18.57 5.21
N ALA A 108 2.00 -17.68 6.07
CA ALA A 108 1.10 -16.59 5.69
C ALA A 108 1.75 -15.66 4.65
N SER A 109 2.99 -15.22 4.87
CA SER A 109 3.72 -14.34 3.96
C SER A 109 3.99 -15.01 2.61
N THR A 110 4.38 -16.28 2.61
CA THR A 110 4.61 -17.03 1.36
C THR A 110 3.33 -17.11 0.53
N LEU A 111 2.21 -17.44 1.15
CA LEU A 111 0.91 -17.47 0.48
C LEU A 111 0.49 -16.08 -0.01
N ALA A 112 0.57 -15.06 0.86
CA ALA A 112 0.17 -13.70 0.54
C ALA A 112 0.97 -13.12 -0.64
N ILE A 113 2.30 -13.26 -0.63
CA ILE A 113 3.15 -12.80 -1.72
C ILE A 113 2.83 -13.56 -3.00
N THR A 114 2.69 -14.89 -2.94
CA THR A 114 2.38 -15.71 -4.13
C THR A 114 1.05 -15.30 -4.76
N VAL A 115 -0.01 -15.18 -3.95
CA VAL A 115 -1.33 -14.76 -4.41
C VAL A 115 -1.28 -13.35 -4.99
N THR A 116 -0.66 -12.41 -4.27
CA THR A 116 -0.54 -11.01 -4.71
C THR A 116 0.19 -10.89 -6.04
N THR A 117 1.33 -11.59 -6.19
CA THR A 117 2.10 -11.62 -7.45
C THR A 117 1.27 -12.15 -8.61
N LEU A 118 0.50 -13.22 -8.40
CA LEU A 118 -0.38 -13.76 -9.44
C LEU A 118 -1.44 -12.73 -9.86
N PHE A 119 -2.09 -12.06 -8.90
CA PHE A 119 -3.08 -11.03 -9.20
C PHE A 119 -2.47 -9.84 -9.95
N TYR A 120 -1.30 -9.36 -9.54
CA TYR A 120 -0.63 -8.26 -10.23
C TYR A 120 -0.22 -8.62 -11.65
N LEU A 121 0.37 -9.81 -11.84
CA LEU A 121 0.74 -10.30 -13.17
C LEU A 121 -0.48 -10.48 -14.08
N PHE A 122 -1.58 -11.03 -13.56
CA PHE A 122 -2.78 -11.21 -14.37
C PHE A 122 -3.53 -9.91 -14.62
N CYS A 123 -3.72 -9.04 -13.62
CA CYS A 123 -4.39 -7.76 -13.83
C CYS A 123 -3.57 -6.85 -14.76
N GLY A 124 -2.26 -6.76 -14.54
CA GLY A 124 -1.36 -6.00 -15.43
C GLY A 124 -1.30 -6.61 -16.82
N GLY A 125 -1.14 -7.95 -16.92
CA GLY A 125 -1.04 -8.66 -18.18
C GLY A 125 -2.31 -8.63 -19.02
N PHE A 126 -3.47 -8.96 -18.45
CA PHE A 126 -4.75 -8.90 -19.17
C PHE A 126 -5.21 -7.46 -19.42
N GLY A 127 -4.90 -6.53 -18.52
CA GLY A 127 -5.11 -5.10 -18.76
C GLY A 127 -4.32 -4.62 -19.97
N TYR A 128 -3.03 -4.92 -20.01
CA TYR A 128 -2.16 -4.56 -21.13
C TYR A 128 -2.52 -5.31 -22.42
N ALA A 129 -2.97 -6.56 -22.34
CA ALA A 129 -3.49 -7.28 -23.50
C ALA A 129 -4.77 -6.62 -24.06
N ALA A 130 -5.64 -6.10 -23.19
CA ALA A 130 -6.90 -5.48 -23.58
C ALA A 130 -6.76 -4.05 -24.12
N PHE A 131 -5.77 -3.29 -23.66
CA PHE A 131 -5.62 -1.86 -23.97
C PHE A 131 -4.32 -1.49 -24.70
N GLY A 132 -3.25 -2.28 -24.60
CA GLY A 132 -1.97 -1.98 -25.24
C GLY A 132 -1.38 -0.66 -24.74
N ASP A 133 -0.98 0.22 -25.65
CA ASP A 133 -0.42 1.54 -25.31
C ASP A 133 -1.40 2.44 -24.54
N ASP A 134 -2.71 2.21 -24.70
CA ASP A 134 -3.77 2.96 -24.01
C ASP A 134 -4.08 2.42 -22.60
N THR A 135 -3.20 1.59 -22.03
CA THR A 135 -3.44 0.98 -20.72
C THR A 135 -3.46 2.03 -19.61
N PRO A 136 -4.57 2.19 -18.88
CA PRO A 136 -4.66 3.18 -17.82
C PRO A 136 -3.90 2.73 -16.57
N GLY A 137 -3.40 3.70 -15.80
CA GLY A 137 -2.78 3.43 -14.50
C GLY A 137 -3.71 2.75 -13.48
N ASN A 138 -5.00 3.08 -13.53
CA ASN A 138 -6.04 2.33 -12.84
C ASN A 138 -6.81 1.49 -13.87
N LEU A 139 -6.66 0.17 -13.81
CA LEU A 139 -7.27 -0.77 -14.75
C LEU A 139 -8.78 -0.53 -14.95
N LEU A 140 -9.52 -0.24 -13.88
CA LEU A 140 -10.97 -0.09 -13.94
C LEU A 140 -11.42 1.15 -14.73
N THR A 141 -10.59 2.19 -14.86
CA THR A 141 -10.97 3.39 -15.63
C THR A 141 -11.05 3.11 -17.12
N GLY A 142 -10.31 2.12 -17.63
CA GLY A 142 -10.40 1.67 -19.02
C GLY A 142 -11.73 1.00 -19.37
N PHE A 143 -12.51 0.62 -18.36
CA PHE A 143 -13.81 -0.04 -18.50
C PHE A 143 -14.99 0.87 -18.16
N GLY A 144 -14.81 2.18 -17.97
CA GLY A 144 -15.89 3.09 -17.57
C GLY A 144 -17.11 3.09 -18.51
N PHE A 145 -16.95 2.64 -19.76
CA PHE A 145 -18.03 2.46 -20.75
C PHE A 145 -18.35 1.00 -21.09
N TYR A 146 -17.85 0.05 -20.31
CA TYR A 146 -18.04 -1.38 -20.58
C TYR A 146 -19.38 -1.85 -20.01
N GLU A 147 -20.20 -2.47 -20.85
CA GLU A 147 -21.43 -3.10 -20.38
C GLU A 147 -21.10 -4.42 -19.65
N PRO A 148 -21.58 -4.64 -18.42
CA PRO A 148 -22.54 -3.81 -17.69
C PRO A 148 -21.89 -2.79 -16.72
N TYR A 149 -22.30 -1.52 -16.83
CA TYR A 149 -21.77 -0.40 -16.03
C TYR A 149 -21.82 -0.61 -14.50
N TRP A 150 -22.88 -1.25 -14.00
CA TRP A 150 -23.04 -1.51 -12.57
C TRP A 150 -21.90 -2.35 -11.98
N LEU A 151 -21.28 -3.22 -12.79
CA LEU A 151 -20.20 -4.10 -12.34
C LEU A 151 -18.93 -3.30 -12.09
N VAL A 152 -18.67 -2.30 -12.92
CA VAL A 152 -17.54 -1.36 -12.76
C VAL A 152 -17.78 -0.45 -11.56
N ASP A 153 -19.00 0.05 -11.37
CA ASP A 153 -19.36 0.84 -10.19
C ASP A 153 -19.21 0.04 -8.90
N PHE A 154 -19.66 -1.22 -8.90
CA PHE A 154 -19.49 -2.14 -7.79
C PHE A 154 -18.01 -2.40 -7.48
N ALA A 155 -17.18 -2.65 -8.51
CA ALA A 155 -15.75 -2.82 -8.34
C ALA A 155 -15.08 -1.58 -7.73
N ASN A 156 -15.46 -0.37 -8.17
CA ASN A 156 -14.97 0.87 -7.58
C ASN A 156 -15.41 1.03 -6.12
N ALA A 157 -16.66 0.65 -5.77
CA ALA A 157 -17.10 0.64 -4.38
C ALA A 157 -16.29 -0.33 -3.52
N CYS A 158 -15.96 -1.52 -4.05
CA CYS A 158 -15.04 -2.47 -3.40
C CYS A 158 -13.64 -1.87 -3.21
N VAL A 159 -13.09 -1.16 -4.21
CA VAL A 159 -11.80 -0.45 -4.07
C VAL A 159 -11.86 0.54 -2.91
N VAL A 160 -12.91 1.37 -2.84
CA VAL A 160 -13.08 2.34 -1.74
C VAL A 160 -13.11 1.62 -0.39
N ALA A 161 -13.91 0.56 -0.24
CA ALA A 161 -14.01 -0.19 1.00
C ALA A 161 -12.68 -0.88 1.38
N HIS A 162 -11.95 -1.44 0.42
CA HIS A 162 -10.60 -1.97 0.63
C HIS A 162 -9.63 -0.89 1.14
N LEU A 163 -9.62 0.28 0.49
CA LEU A 163 -8.77 1.40 0.89
C LEU A 163 -9.13 1.96 2.27
N VAL A 164 -10.40 1.86 2.69
CA VAL A 164 -10.78 2.20 4.07
C VAL A 164 -10.02 1.34 5.07
N GLY A 165 -10.03 0.02 4.90
CA GLY A 165 -9.29 -0.88 5.78
C GLY A 165 -7.77 -0.72 5.65
N GLY A 166 -7.24 -0.60 4.43
CA GLY A 166 -5.81 -0.40 4.18
C GLY A 166 -5.26 0.83 4.92
N TYR A 167 -5.96 1.97 4.84
CA TYR A 167 -5.56 3.18 5.56
C TYR A 167 -5.46 2.96 7.08
N GLN A 168 -6.41 2.21 7.66
CA GLN A 168 -6.40 1.92 9.10
C GLN A 168 -5.25 0.98 9.48
N ILE A 169 -5.00 -0.07 8.70
CA ILE A 169 -3.89 -1.00 8.93
C ILE A 169 -2.55 -0.25 9.02
N TYR A 170 -2.31 0.74 8.14
CA TYR A 170 -1.08 1.55 8.18
C TYR A 170 -1.09 2.65 9.25
N SER A 171 -2.25 3.23 9.58
CA SER A 171 -2.31 4.37 10.50
C SER A 171 -2.29 3.95 11.97
N GLN A 172 -2.82 2.78 12.31
CA GLN A 172 -2.92 2.30 13.70
C GLN A 172 -1.55 2.16 14.41
N PRO A 173 -0.50 1.58 13.78
CA PRO A 173 0.84 1.56 14.37
C PRO A 173 1.39 2.96 14.69
N LEU A 174 1.19 3.91 13.77
CA LEU A 174 1.60 5.30 13.95
C LEU A 174 0.83 5.96 15.11
N PHE A 175 -0.47 5.71 15.21
CA PHE A 175 -1.28 6.20 16.33
C PHE A 175 -0.80 5.64 17.67
N GLY A 176 -0.53 4.34 17.74
CA GLY A 176 -0.01 3.70 18.96
C GLY A 176 1.36 4.24 19.36
N MET A 177 2.25 4.49 18.39
CA MET A 177 3.55 5.10 18.64
C MET A 177 3.43 6.52 19.22
N VAL A 178 2.61 7.37 18.60
CA VAL A 178 2.43 8.77 19.04
C VAL A 178 1.74 8.84 20.39
N ASP A 179 0.74 8.00 20.63
CA ASP A 179 0.04 7.89 21.91
C ASP A 179 1.00 7.52 23.05
N ARG A 180 1.79 6.44 22.87
CA ARG A 180 2.78 5.99 23.85
C ARG A 180 3.86 7.04 24.11
N TRP A 181 4.38 7.67 23.05
CA TRP A 181 5.39 8.72 23.19
C TRP A 181 4.85 9.94 23.94
N SER A 182 3.61 10.35 23.63
CA SER A 182 2.98 11.51 24.26
C SER A 182 2.67 11.24 25.74
N ALA A 183 2.19 10.04 26.07
CA ALA A 183 1.94 9.62 27.44
C ALA A 183 3.23 9.61 28.28
N GLN A 184 4.34 9.12 27.71
CA GLN A 184 5.65 9.12 28.39
C GLN A 184 6.22 10.53 28.58
N LYS A 185 6.06 11.40 27.58
CA LYS A 185 6.60 12.77 27.61
C LYS A 185 5.78 13.71 28.51
N PHE A 186 4.47 13.50 28.60
CA PHE A 186 3.55 14.36 29.35
C PHE A 186 2.70 13.54 30.34
N PRO A 187 3.31 12.88 31.35
CA PRO A 187 2.60 11.96 32.25
C PRO A 187 1.54 12.67 33.11
N ASN A 188 1.74 13.95 33.43
CA ASN A 188 0.82 14.73 34.27
C ASN A 188 -0.25 15.49 33.47
N SER A 189 -0.28 15.36 32.13
CA SER A 189 -1.25 16.07 31.31
C SER A 189 -2.59 15.33 31.29
N GLY A 190 -3.62 15.95 31.86
CA GLY A 190 -4.99 15.43 31.78
C GLY A 190 -5.54 15.40 30.35
N PHE A 191 -5.02 16.22 29.42
CA PHE A 191 -5.43 16.17 28.01
C PHE A 191 -4.94 14.91 27.31
N VAL A 192 -3.75 14.42 27.67
CA VAL A 192 -3.11 13.26 27.06
C VAL A 192 -3.56 11.96 27.72
N ASN A 193 -3.71 11.95 29.05
CA ASN A 193 -3.91 10.69 29.79
C ASN A 193 -5.34 10.48 30.32
N ASN A 194 -6.23 11.49 30.30
CA ASN A 194 -7.60 11.28 30.76
C ASN A 194 -8.46 10.67 29.67
N ASP A 195 -9.13 9.57 30.02
CA ASP A 195 -10.19 8.98 29.22
C ASP A 195 -11.55 9.47 29.71
N TYR A 196 -12.34 10.05 28.81
CA TYR A 196 -13.69 10.50 29.07
C TYR A 196 -14.68 9.47 28.55
N VAL A 197 -15.56 8.97 29.42
CA VAL A 197 -16.56 7.96 29.05
C VAL A 197 -17.83 8.67 28.58
N PHE A 198 -18.15 8.55 27.30
CA PHE A 198 -19.41 9.01 26.74
C PHE A 198 -20.38 7.84 26.60
N LYS A 199 -21.56 7.97 27.20
CA LYS A 199 -22.69 7.07 27.00
C LYS A 199 -23.74 7.76 26.15
N LEU A 200 -23.86 7.32 24.90
CA LEU A 200 -24.97 7.70 24.04
C LEU A 200 -26.15 6.76 24.28
N PRO A 201 -27.41 7.22 24.16
CA PRO A 201 -28.56 6.33 24.20
C PRO A 201 -28.42 5.27 23.09
N LEU A 202 -28.63 3.99 23.42
CA LEU A 202 -28.61 2.84 22.50
C LEU A 202 -27.23 2.37 21.99
N LEU A 203 -26.12 2.97 22.44
CA LEU A 203 -24.76 2.52 22.06
C LEU A 203 -23.92 2.14 23.30
N PRO A 204 -22.96 1.19 23.16
CA PRO A 204 -22.02 0.90 24.22
C PRO A 204 -21.23 2.16 24.61
N ALA A 205 -20.81 2.22 25.88
CA ALA A 205 -20.03 3.35 26.38
C ALA A 205 -18.69 3.46 25.62
N PHE A 206 -18.42 4.63 25.03
CA PHE A 206 -17.17 4.87 24.32
C PHE A 206 -16.22 5.69 25.19
N ARG A 207 -14.97 5.21 25.28
CA ARG A 207 -13.88 5.96 25.92
C ARG A 207 -13.25 6.86 24.89
N VAL A 208 -13.30 8.16 25.14
CA VAL A 208 -12.74 9.18 24.25
C VAL A 208 -11.61 9.88 25.00
N ASN A 209 -10.43 9.86 24.39
CA ASN A 209 -9.29 10.63 24.83
C ASN A 209 -9.16 11.86 23.93
N LEU A 210 -9.13 13.05 24.50
CA LEU A 210 -9.16 14.30 23.74
C LEU A 210 -7.91 14.47 22.86
N PHE A 211 -6.73 14.09 23.36
CA PHE A 211 -5.51 14.09 22.56
C PHE A 211 -5.63 13.17 21.35
N ARG A 212 -6.09 11.93 21.55
CA ARG A 212 -6.27 10.97 20.45
C ARG A 212 -7.25 11.49 19.41
N LEU A 213 -8.39 12.04 19.84
CA LEU A 213 -9.39 12.59 18.94
C LEU A 213 -8.81 13.73 18.08
N CYS A 214 -8.17 14.71 18.71
CA CYS A 214 -7.57 15.85 18.01
C CYS A 214 -6.45 15.41 17.06
N PHE A 215 -5.51 14.59 17.56
CA PHE A 215 -4.35 14.15 16.77
C PHE A 215 -4.78 13.31 15.56
N ARG A 216 -5.63 12.30 15.76
CA ARG A 216 -6.09 11.42 14.67
C ARG A 216 -6.92 12.19 13.64
N THR A 217 -7.76 13.13 14.07
CA THR A 217 -8.51 14.01 13.16
C THR A 217 -7.58 14.92 12.36
N ALA A 218 -6.59 15.54 13.01
CA ALA A 218 -5.60 16.38 12.33
C ALA A 218 -4.75 15.58 11.34
N TYR A 219 -4.35 14.36 11.71
CA TYR A 219 -3.65 13.43 10.83
C TYR A 219 -4.47 13.11 9.58
N VAL A 220 -5.72 12.67 9.75
CA VAL A 220 -6.61 12.34 8.61
C VAL A 220 -6.88 13.58 7.74
N GLY A 221 -7.13 14.74 8.36
CA GLY A 221 -7.31 16.00 7.65
C GLY A 221 -6.08 16.37 6.81
N THR A 222 -4.88 16.19 7.36
CA THR A 222 -3.62 16.45 6.66
C THR A 222 -3.42 15.48 5.49
N THR A 223 -3.58 14.17 5.71
CA THR A 223 -3.43 13.19 4.62
C THR A 223 -4.47 13.39 3.52
N THR A 224 -5.70 13.79 3.88
CA THR A 224 -6.76 14.11 2.92
C THR A 224 -6.43 15.37 2.11
N GLY A 225 -5.91 16.40 2.78
CA GLY A 225 -5.45 17.62 2.11
C GLY A 225 -4.32 17.35 1.12
N ILE A 226 -3.31 16.57 1.51
CA ILE A 226 -2.21 16.17 0.62
C ILE A 226 -2.75 15.38 -0.59
N ALA A 227 -3.65 14.42 -0.37
CA ALA A 227 -4.25 13.63 -1.44
C ALA A 227 -5.06 14.48 -2.44
N MET A 228 -5.64 15.60 -2.00
CA MET A 228 -6.32 16.55 -2.88
C MET A 228 -5.36 17.42 -3.70
N ILE A 229 -4.15 17.70 -3.18
CA ILE A 229 -3.13 18.50 -3.87
C ILE A 229 -2.36 17.68 -4.91
N PHE A 230 -2.16 16.39 -4.66
CA PHE A 230 -1.41 15.49 -5.54
C PHE A 230 -2.25 14.30 -6.05
N PRO A 231 -3.17 14.52 -7.02
CA PRO A 231 -4.00 13.45 -7.58
C PRO A 231 -3.28 12.59 -8.64
N TYR A 232 -1.95 12.47 -8.57
CA TYR A 232 -1.12 11.74 -9.55
C TYR A 232 -0.84 10.33 -9.04
N PHE A 233 -1.76 9.40 -9.30
CA PHE A 233 -1.74 8.07 -8.69
C PHE A 233 -0.41 7.34 -8.90
N ASN A 234 -0.04 7.01 -10.15
CA ASN A 234 1.18 6.24 -10.43
C ASN A 234 2.45 6.99 -10.00
N GLN A 235 2.55 8.29 -10.29
CA GLN A 235 3.77 9.05 -9.98
C GLN A 235 4.03 9.11 -8.48
N VAL A 236 2.98 9.31 -7.68
CA VAL A 236 3.09 9.32 -6.21
C VAL A 236 3.44 7.92 -5.68
N LEU A 237 2.83 6.86 -6.23
CA LEU A 237 3.17 5.49 -5.85
C LEU A 237 4.61 5.15 -6.16
N GLY A 238 5.10 5.49 -7.36
CA GLY A 238 6.48 5.27 -7.77
C GLY A 238 7.49 5.95 -6.84
N VAL A 239 7.24 7.21 -6.47
CA VAL A 239 8.09 7.95 -5.53
C VAL A 239 8.11 7.29 -4.15
N ILE A 240 6.93 6.99 -3.58
CA ILE A 240 6.81 6.38 -2.25
C ILE A 240 7.39 4.96 -2.23
N GLY A 241 7.16 4.18 -3.29
CA GLY A 241 7.69 2.83 -3.48
C GLY A 241 9.21 2.83 -3.49
N ALA A 242 9.81 3.68 -4.33
CA ALA A 242 11.26 3.82 -4.38
C ALA A 242 11.83 4.28 -3.04
N MET A 243 11.27 5.33 -2.42
CA MET A 243 11.79 5.84 -1.13
C MET A 243 11.80 4.78 -0.02
N ASN A 244 10.79 3.91 0.04
CA ASN A 244 10.66 2.93 1.11
C ASN A 244 11.39 1.61 0.83
N PHE A 245 11.48 1.20 -0.44
CA PHE A 245 11.92 -0.15 -0.81
C PHE A 245 13.32 -0.48 -0.30
N TRP A 246 14.34 0.29 -0.68
CA TRP A 246 15.70 -0.01 -0.23
C TRP A 246 15.88 0.07 1.28
N PRO A 247 15.56 1.18 1.98
CA PRO A 247 15.86 1.28 3.40
C PRO A 247 15.11 0.25 4.24
N LEU A 248 13.83 -0.02 3.92
CA LEU A 248 12.94 -0.80 4.78
C LEU A 248 12.78 -2.25 4.36
N ALA A 249 12.78 -2.55 3.06
CA ALA A 249 12.64 -3.94 2.57
C ALA A 249 13.99 -4.64 2.36
N ILE A 250 15.08 -3.89 2.14
CA ILE A 250 16.39 -4.46 1.80
C ILE A 250 17.42 -4.20 2.89
N TYR A 251 17.81 -2.95 3.10
CA TYR A 251 18.91 -2.57 3.98
C TYR A 251 18.65 -2.98 5.43
N PHE A 252 17.52 -2.55 6.00
CA PHE A 252 17.22 -2.84 7.40
C PHE A 252 17.16 -4.35 7.71
N PRO A 253 16.45 -5.21 6.93
CA PRO A 253 16.48 -6.66 7.15
C PRO A 253 17.86 -7.29 6.97
N VAL A 254 18.67 -6.83 6.01
CA VAL A 254 20.03 -7.34 5.78
C VAL A 254 20.94 -7.03 6.96
N GLU A 255 20.93 -5.80 7.47
CA GLU A 255 21.71 -5.41 8.65
C GLU A 255 21.25 -6.16 9.90
N MET A 256 19.93 -6.29 10.09
CA MET A 256 19.37 -7.10 11.18
C MET A 256 19.86 -8.55 11.09
N TYR A 257 19.91 -9.12 9.88
CA TYR A 257 20.42 -10.47 9.67
C TYR A 257 21.90 -10.60 10.02
N PHE A 258 22.75 -9.64 9.62
CA PHE A 258 24.17 -9.63 9.97
C PHE A 258 24.38 -9.62 11.49
N VAL A 259 23.66 -8.75 12.20
CA VAL A 259 23.75 -8.63 13.66
C VAL A 259 23.26 -9.90 14.35
N GLN A 260 22.08 -10.40 13.97
CA GLN A 260 21.45 -11.57 14.60
C GLN A 260 22.23 -12.87 14.35
N ARG A 261 22.80 -13.05 13.15
CA ARG A 261 23.60 -14.23 12.81
C ARG A 261 25.10 -14.05 13.07
N LYS A 262 25.53 -12.90 13.57
CA LYS A 262 26.94 -12.56 13.81
C LYS A 262 27.83 -12.87 12.59
N ILE A 263 27.36 -12.48 11.41
CA ILE A 263 28.07 -12.75 10.16
C ILE A 263 29.36 -11.92 10.14
N GLY A 264 30.51 -12.59 9.96
CA GLY A 264 31.80 -11.92 9.83
C GLY A 264 31.89 -11.09 8.56
N VAL A 265 32.51 -9.91 8.67
CA VAL A 265 32.84 -9.05 7.52
C VAL A 265 33.71 -9.84 6.53
N TRP A 266 33.53 -9.60 5.23
CA TRP A 266 34.26 -10.27 4.14
C TRP A 266 34.02 -11.78 4.00
N THR A 267 33.08 -12.36 4.75
CA THR A 267 32.60 -13.70 4.44
C THR A 267 31.84 -13.71 3.12
N ARG A 268 31.74 -14.87 2.45
CA ARG A 268 30.99 -15.00 1.19
C ARG A 268 29.55 -14.53 1.32
N MET A 269 28.88 -14.90 2.41
CA MET A 269 27.49 -14.50 2.69
C MET A 269 27.37 -12.97 2.88
N TRP A 270 28.32 -12.36 3.59
CA TRP A 270 28.36 -10.92 3.77
C TRP A 270 28.51 -10.19 2.43
N LEU A 271 29.47 -10.62 1.60
CA LEU A 271 29.69 -10.04 0.27
C LEU A 271 28.46 -10.15 -0.63
N LEU A 272 27.81 -11.32 -0.65
CA LEU A 272 26.60 -11.53 -1.45
C LEU A 272 25.46 -10.59 -1.03
N LEU A 273 25.18 -10.50 0.27
CA LEU A 273 24.12 -9.63 0.79
C LEU A 273 24.46 -8.14 0.62
N GLN A 274 25.73 -7.76 0.73
CA GLN A 274 26.17 -6.38 0.51
C GLN A 274 26.03 -5.97 -0.96
N ILE A 275 26.45 -6.84 -1.89
CA ILE A 275 26.30 -6.61 -3.33
C ILE A 275 24.81 -6.53 -3.69
N PHE A 276 24.00 -7.47 -3.19
CA PHE A 276 22.54 -7.45 -3.38
C PHE A 276 21.92 -6.13 -2.90
N SER A 277 22.24 -5.70 -1.67
CA SER A 277 21.75 -4.44 -1.10
C SER A 277 22.18 -3.23 -1.93
N PHE A 278 23.44 -3.19 -2.40
CA PHE A 278 23.94 -2.11 -3.24
C PHE A 278 23.26 -2.06 -4.62
N VAL A 279 23.04 -3.22 -5.26
CA VAL A 279 22.30 -3.28 -6.53
C VAL A 279 20.87 -2.78 -6.35
N CYS A 280 20.18 -3.21 -5.29
CA CYS A 280 18.86 -2.70 -4.96
C CYS A 280 18.86 -1.18 -4.71
N LEU A 281 19.91 -0.63 -4.08
CA LEU A 281 20.06 0.82 -3.89
C LEU A 281 20.10 1.55 -5.23
N VAL A 282 20.93 1.07 -6.17
CA VAL A 282 21.07 1.68 -7.50
C VAL A 282 19.73 1.65 -8.26
N VAL A 283 19.04 0.51 -8.26
CA VAL A 283 17.70 0.37 -8.86
C VAL A 283 16.70 1.32 -8.21
N THR A 284 16.77 1.47 -6.90
CA THR A 284 15.89 2.35 -6.12
C THR A 284 16.12 3.82 -6.44
N VAL A 285 17.39 4.25 -6.51
CA VAL A 285 17.75 5.62 -6.90
C VAL A 285 17.27 5.91 -8.32
N PHE A 286 17.47 4.96 -9.24
CA PHE A 286 16.96 5.07 -10.60
C PHE A 286 15.43 5.27 -10.61
N ALA A 287 14.68 4.36 -9.96
CA ALA A 287 13.23 4.41 -9.86
C ALA A 287 12.70 5.70 -9.21
N PHE A 288 13.39 6.19 -8.18
CA PHE A 288 13.05 7.45 -7.52
C PHE A 288 13.17 8.63 -8.48
N VAL A 289 14.29 8.74 -9.21
CA VAL A 289 14.52 9.83 -10.17
C VAL A 289 13.45 9.82 -11.28
N GLY A 290 13.14 8.65 -11.84
CA GLY A 290 12.12 8.55 -12.89
C GLY A 290 10.71 8.87 -12.37
N SER A 291 10.37 8.44 -11.16
CA SER A 291 9.06 8.75 -10.57
C SER A 291 8.92 10.24 -10.23
N VAL A 292 10.00 10.90 -9.81
CA VAL A 292 10.02 12.36 -9.57
C VAL A 292 9.91 13.13 -10.89
N GLU A 293 10.62 12.70 -11.93
CA GLU A 293 10.48 13.29 -13.27
C GLU A 293 9.04 13.17 -13.75
N GLY A 294 8.44 11.96 -13.69
CA GLY A 294 7.05 11.74 -14.06
C GLY A 294 6.08 12.61 -13.26
N LEU A 295 6.32 12.82 -11.96
CA LEU A 295 5.51 13.70 -11.11
C LEU A 295 5.61 15.18 -11.52
N ILE A 296 6.82 15.64 -11.85
CA ILE A 296 7.05 17.02 -12.29
C ILE A 296 6.37 17.24 -13.65
N THR A 297 6.56 16.32 -14.59
CA THR A 297 5.98 16.39 -15.93
C THR A 297 4.45 16.38 -15.87
N ALA A 298 3.85 15.48 -15.09
CA ALA A 298 2.39 15.42 -14.91
C ALA A 298 1.79 16.67 -14.23
N ARG A 299 2.58 17.39 -13.42
CA ARG A 299 2.14 18.63 -12.78
C ARG A 299 2.23 19.85 -13.70
N LEU A 300 3.14 19.81 -14.67
CA LEU A 300 3.39 20.92 -15.60
C LEU A 300 2.60 20.82 -16.92
N SER A 301 2.00 19.66 -17.19
CA SER A 301 1.07 19.42 -18.30
C SER A 301 -0.34 19.94 -18.02
#